data_AF-A0A2M9HT55-F1
#
_entry.id   AF-A0A2M9HT55-F1
#
_cell.length_a   1.000
_cell.length_b   1.000
_cell.length_c   1.000
_cell.angle_alpha   90.00
_cell.angle_beta   90.00
_cell.angle_gamma   90.00
#
_symmetry.space_group_name_H-M   'P 1'
#
loop_
_entity.id
_entity.type
_entity.pdbx_description
1 polymer ?
#
loop_
_entity_poly.entity_id
_entity_poly.type
_entity_poly.pdbx_seq_one_letter_code
_entity_poly.pdbx_strand_id
1 'polypeptide(L)'
;MSEPKLTENMIATAVTSMLCNACGCQPLEALDTWDRWLVEHDRRIAEQAWADGWEEGQYSAESWYTGDTEASKTAKTLEDNPYFRKEES
;
A
#
# COMPACT_ATOMS: atom_id res chain seq x y z
N MET A 1 -15.08 -4.02 16.18
CA MET A 1 -14.01 -3.01 16.15
C MET A 1 -12.73 -3.71 16.57
N SER A 2 -11.75 -3.84 15.68
CA SER A 2 -10.44 -4.39 16.03
C SER A 2 -9.72 -3.38 16.92
N GLU A 3 -9.22 -3.81 18.07
CA GLU A 3 -8.32 -2.96 18.87
C GLU A 3 -7.08 -2.63 18.01
N PRO A 4 -6.58 -1.39 18.04
CA PRO A 4 -5.31 -1.06 17.40
C PRO A 4 -4.23 -1.92 18.05
N LYS A 5 -3.49 -2.67 17.23
CA LYS A 5 -2.39 -3.51 17.72
C LYS A 5 -1.42 -2.59 18.45
N LEU A 6 -1.11 -2.90 19.71
CA LEU A 6 -0.29 -2.10 20.63
C LEU A 6 0.96 -1.46 19.98
N THR A 7 1.53 -2.11 18.96
CA THR A 7 2.64 -1.67 18.12
C THR A 7 2.39 -0.38 17.34
N GLU A 8 1.23 -0.17 16.72
CA GLU A 8 0.95 1.00 15.88
C GLU A 8 0.88 2.28 16.71
N ASN A 9 0.24 2.22 17.88
CA ASN A 9 0.17 3.35 18.82
C ASN A 9 1.56 3.73 19.37
N MET A 10 2.44 2.74 19.59
CA MET A 10 3.82 2.99 20.01
C MET A 10 4.64 3.66 18.90
N ILE A 11 4.48 3.22 17.65
CA ILE A 11 5.14 3.84 16.49
C ILE A 11 4.63 5.26 16.31
N ALA A 12 3.31 5.48 16.36
CA ALA A 12 2.70 6.80 16.27
C ALA A 12 3.24 7.77 17.33
N THR A 13 3.33 7.29 18.59
CA THR A 13 3.87 8.09 19.70
C THR A 13 5.34 8.42 19.50
N ALA A 14 6.15 7.47 19.04
CA ALA A 14 7.58 7.67 18.79
C ALA A 14 7.82 8.66 17.65
N VAL A 15 7.10 8.52 16.53
CA VAL A 15 7.22 9.40 15.37
C VAL A 15 6.74 10.81 15.70
N THR A 16 5.59 10.95 16.35
CA THR A 16 5.08 12.26 16.79
C THR A 16 6.05 12.94 17.74
N SER A 17 6.61 12.19 18.70
CA SER A 17 7.61 12.72 19.64
C SER A 17 8.90 13.16 18.94
N MET A 18 9.36 12.42 17.93
CA MET A 18 10.51 12.79 17.13
C MET A 18 10.24 14.06 16.32
N LEU A 19 9.09 14.16 15.64
CA LEU A 19 8.71 15.34 14.85
C LEU A 19 8.62 16.59 15.72
N CYS A 20 8.02 16.49 16.92
CA CYS A 20 7.94 17.61 17.85
C CYS A 20 9.32 18.00 18.41
N ASN A 21 10.10 17.03 18.89
CA ASN A 21 11.33 17.32 19.64
C ASN A 21 12.55 17.57 18.76
N ALA A 22 12.67 16.89 17.62
CA ALA A 22 13.83 16.98 16.74
C ALA A 22 13.60 17.91 15.55
N CYS A 23 12.37 17.98 15.02
CA CYS A 23 12.05 18.81 13.86
C CYS A 23 11.34 20.12 14.24
N GLY A 24 10.95 20.30 15.51
CA GLY A 24 10.27 21.51 16.00
C GLY A 24 8.83 21.65 15.47
N CYS A 25 8.24 20.57 14.96
CA CYS A 25 6.86 20.58 14.48
C CYS A 25 5.88 20.83 15.63
N GLN A 26 4.79 21.52 15.34
CA GLN A 26 3.69 21.62 16.30
C GLN A 26 3.02 20.26 16.48
N PRO A 27 2.51 19.90 17.67
CA PRO A 27 1.91 18.58 17.90
C PRO A 27 0.79 18.21 16.93
N LEU A 28 -0.06 19.17 16.56
CA LEU A 28 -1.14 18.93 15.59
C LEU A 28 -0.62 18.70 14.17
N GLU A 29 0.46 19.38 13.78
CA GLU A 29 1.11 19.21 12.47
C GLU A 29 1.83 17.85 12.39
N ALA A 30 2.46 17.42 13.49
CA ALA A 30 3.09 16.11 13.58
C ALA A 30 2.06 14.97 13.46
N LEU A 31 0.87 15.12 14.05
CA LEU A 31 -0.23 14.17 13.92
C LEU A 31 -0.78 14.12 12.49
N ASP A 32 -1.05 15.27 11.85
CA ASP A 32 -1.51 15.31 10.45
C ASP A 32 -0.47 14.70 9.50
N THR A 33 0.82 14.97 9.74
CA THR A 33 1.92 14.36 8.97
C THR A 33 1.96 12.85 9.14
N TRP A 34 1.79 12.36 10.36
CA TRP A 34 1.71 10.93 10.66
C TRP A 34 0.53 10.26 9.96
N ASP A 35 -0.66 10.84 10.03
CA ASP A 35 -1.86 10.29 9.39
C ASP A 35 -1.70 10.22 7.87
N ARG A 36 -1.12 11.25 7.23
CA ARG A 36 -0.81 11.23 5.79
C ARG A 36 0.20 10.15 5.43
N TRP A 37 1.23 9.98 6.25
CA TRP A 37 2.21 8.93 6.04
C TRP A 37 1.59 7.54 6.15
N LEU A 38 0.72 7.30 7.14
CA LEU A 38 0.02 6.02 7.30
C LEU A 38 -0.84 5.69 6.08
N VAL A 39 -1.63 6.66 5.60
CA VAL A 39 -2.47 6.46 4.41
C VAL A 39 -1.63 6.08 3.19
N GLU A 40 -0.49 6.75 3.00
CA GLU A 40 0.41 6.44 1.88
C GLU A 40 1.12 5.10 2.06
N HIS A 41 1.54 4.75 3.27
CA HIS A 41 2.13 3.47 3.61
C HIS A 41 1.16 2.31 3.29
N ASP A 42 -0.08 2.41 3.76
CA ASP A 42 -1.10 1.40 3.54
C ASP A 42 -1.48 1.29 2.04
N ARG A 43 -1.51 2.43 1.33
CA ARG A 43 -1.69 2.44 -0.13
C ARG A 43 -0.59 1.63 -0.84
N ARG A 44 0.68 1.85 -0.47
CA ARG A 44 1.83 1.13 -1.06
C ARG A 44 1.79 -0.37 -0.76
N ILE A 45 1.40 -0.74 0.47
CA ILE A 45 1.20 -2.16 0.82
C ILE A 45 0.09 -2.77 -0.03
N ALA A 46 -1.05 -2.08 -0.17
CA ALA A 46 -2.17 -2.55 -0.96
C ALA A 46 -1.82 -2.67 -2.45
N GLU A 47 -1.07 -1.70 -2.98
CA GLU A 47 -0.54 -1.70 -4.34
C GLU A 47 0.35 -2.92 -4.60
N GLN A 48 1.30 -3.19 -3.71
CA GLN A 48 2.20 -4.35 -3.82
C GLN A 48 1.44 -5.67 -3.67
N ALA A 49 0.56 -5.79 -2.68
CA ALA A 49 -0.21 -7.01 -2.46
C ALA A 49 -1.13 -7.33 -3.65
N TRP A 50 -1.67 -6.30 -4.30
CA TRP A 50 -2.43 -6.48 -5.54
C TRP A 50 -1.54 -6.96 -6.69
N ALA A 51 -0.34 -6.38 -6.85
CA ALA A 51 0.61 -6.77 -7.88
C ALA A 51 1.09 -8.22 -7.69
N ASP A 52 1.44 -8.61 -6.46
CA ASP A 52 1.87 -9.98 -6.12
C ASP A 52 0.72 -10.98 -6.37
N GLY A 53 -0.49 -10.66 -5.91
CA GLY A 53 -1.66 -11.51 -6.13
C GLY A 53 -2.04 -11.63 -7.60
N TRP A 54 -1.81 -10.58 -8.39
CA TRP A 54 -1.98 -10.62 -9.83
C TRP A 54 -0.93 -11.52 -10.50
N GLU A 55 0.34 -11.35 -10.17
CA GLU A 55 1.44 -12.17 -10.71
C GLU A 55 1.25 -13.65 -10.38
N GLU A 56 0.92 -13.98 -9.13
CA GLU A 56 0.64 -15.35 -8.70
C GLU A 56 -0.60 -15.93 -9.40
N GLY A 57 -1.63 -15.10 -9.62
CA GLY A 57 -2.82 -15.46 -10.38
C GLY A 57 -2.53 -15.75 -11.85
N GLN A 58 -1.70 -14.93 -12.50
CA GLN A 58 -1.24 -15.14 -13.87
C GLN A 58 -0.38 -16.39 -13.99
N TYR A 59 0.62 -16.55 -13.12
CA TYR A 59 1.48 -17.74 -13.10
C TYR A 59 0.67 -19.02 -12.89
N SER A 60 -0.30 -18.98 -11.98
CA SER A 60 -1.21 -20.11 -11.77
C SER A 60 -2.06 -20.38 -13.01
N ALA A 61 -2.67 -19.37 -13.61
CA ALA A 61 -3.47 -19.52 -14.83
C ALA A 61 -2.66 -20.09 -16.00
N GLU A 62 -1.43 -19.62 -16.21
CA GLU A 62 -0.50 -20.14 -17.23
C GLU A 62 -0.06 -21.58 -16.93
N SER A 63 0.17 -21.92 -15.66
CA SER A 63 0.54 -23.29 -15.24
C SER A 63 -0.59 -24.30 -15.48
N TRP A 64 -1.84 -23.86 -15.35
CA TRP A 64 -3.03 -24.69 -15.59
C TRP A 64 -3.42 -24.74 -17.08
N TYR A 65 -2.96 -23.80 -17.91
CA TYR A 65 -3.50 -23.59 -19.26
C TYR A 65 -2.38 -23.36 -20.31
N THR A 66 -1.86 -24.44 -20.89
CA THR A 66 -0.91 -24.41 -22.03
C THR A 66 -1.59 -24.37 -23.40
N GLY A 67 -2.79 -23.79 -23.52
CA GLY A 67 -3.56 -23.75 -24.76
C GLY A 67 -4.33 -22.45 -24.95
N ASP A 68 -3.93 -21.66 -25.95
CA ASP A 68 -4.57 -20.42 -26.42
C ASP A 68 -6.09 -20.36 -26.25
N THR A 69 -6.58 -19.43 -25.42
CA THR A 69 -7.93 -18.88 -25.56
C THR A 69 -7.98 -17.42 -25.10
N GLU A 70 -8.98 -16.68 -25.60
CA GLU A 70 -9.19 -15.24 -25.48
C GLU A 70 -9.16 -14.61 -24.07
N ALA A 71 -9.07 -15.40 -23.00
CA ALA A 71 -8.92 -14.91 -21.62
C ALA A 71 -7.65 -14.06 -21.42
N SER A 72 -6.61 -14.29 -22.22
CA SER A 72 -5.40 -13.45 -22.28
C SER A 72 -5.70 -12.00 -22.69
N LYS A 73 -6.77 -11.74 -23.47
CA LYS A 73 -7.15 -10.39 -23.92
C LYS A 73 -7.88 -9.56 -22.86
N THR A 74 -8.34 -10.20 -21.79
CA THR A 74 -8.95 -9.55 -20.61
C THR A 74 -7.97 -9.40 -19.44
N ALA A 75 -6.68 -9.66 -19.67
CA ALA A 75 -5.65 -9.49 -18.66
C ALA A 75 -5.61 -8.02 -18.20
N LYS A 76 -6.07 -7.78 -16.97
CA LYS A 76 -6.03 -6.49 -16.31
C LYS A 76 -4.57 -6.09 -16.11
N THR A 77 -4.14 -4.96 -16.65
CA THR A 77 -2.74 -4.54 -16.56
C THR A 77 -2.44 -3.97 -15.17
N LEU A 78 -1.17 -3.68 -14.88
CA LEU A 78 -0.79 -2.94 -13.67
C LEU A 78 -1.53 -1.60 -13.55
N GLU A 79 -1.98 -1.04 -14.68
CA GLU A 79 -2.76 0.19 -14.76
C GLU A 79 -4.22 0.00 -14.29
N ASP A 80 -4.70 -1.24 -14.15
CA ASP A 80 -6.02 -1.56 -13.58
C ASP A 80 -6.01 -1.72 -12.05
N ASN A 81 -4.84 -1.60 -11.41
CA ASN A 81 -4.72 -1.62 -9.96
C ASN A 81 -5.37 -0.35 -9.36
N PRO A 82 -6.42 -0.47 -8.54
CA PRO A 82 -7.15 0.69 -8.00
C PRO A 82 -6.32 1.54 -7.04
N TYR A 83 -5.18 1.03 -6.55
CA TYR A 83 -4.27 1.73 -5.66
C TYR A 83 -3.06 2.33 -6.39
N PHE A 84 -2.87 1.99 -7.66
CA PHE A 84 -1.75 2.48 -8.46
C PHE A 84 -1.90 3.99 -8.72
N ARG A 85 -0.84 4.74 -8.43
CA ARG A 85 -0.70 6.12 -8.88
C ARG A 85 0.39 6.15 -9.94
N LYS A 86 0.03 6.59 -11.14
CA LYS A 86 1.01 6.91 -12.18
C LYS A 86 1.82 8.10 -11.66
N GLU A 87 2.98 7.85 -11.05
CA GLU A 87 3.87 8.93 -10.62
C GLU A 87 4.22 9.76 -11.86
N GLU A 88 3.91 11.06 -11.82
CA GLU A 88 4.35 12.03 -12.82
C GLU A 88 5.88 12.02 -12.81
N SER A 89 6.48 11.54 -13.91
CA SER A 89 7.94 11.52 -14.12
C SER A 89 8.56 12.92 -14.20
#